data_AF-A0A1I0Y6S1-F1
#
_entry.id   AF-A0A1I0Y6S1-F1
#
_cell.length_a   1.000
_cell.length_b   1.000
_cell.length_c   1.000
_cell.angle_alpha   90.00
_cell.angle_beta   90.00
_cell.angle_gamma   90.00
#
_symmetry.space_group_name_H-M   'P 1'
#
loop_
_entity.id
_entity.type
_entity.pdbx_description
1 polymer ?
#
loop_
_entity_poly.entity_id
_entity_poly.type
_entity_poly.pdbx_seq_one_letter_code
_entity_poly.pdbx_strand_id
1 'polypeptide(L)' 'MARNQKHYDTDYKVQSVNLAKEIGLSKAARELGIAPSTLNGWIKATREGRLISTPDSQTPNEAMSLA' A
#
# COMPACT_ATOMS: atom_id res chain seq x y z
N MET A 1 25.07 8.05 -11.07
CA MET A 1 24.47 6.70 -10.95
C MET A 1 22.98 6.87 -10.66
N ALA A 2 22.12 6.71 -11.66
CA ALA A 2 20.68 6.75 -11.45
C ALA A 2 20.30 5.51 -10.65
N ARG A 3 20.05 5.71 -9.35
CA ARG A 3 19.36 4.76 -8.48
C ARG A 3 18.11 4.29 -9.22
N ASN A 4 18.17 3.10 -9.79
CA ASN A 4 17.04 2.40 -10.40
C ASN A 4 16.09 2.05 -9.25
N GLN A 5 15.42 3.09 -8.73
CA GLN A 5 14.43 2.97 -7.69
C GLN A 5 13.35 2.10 -8.32
N LYS A 6 13.28 0.83 -7.89
CA LYS A 6 12.15 -0.03 -8.19
C LYS A 6 10.91 0.75 -7.73
N HIS A 7 10.26 1.40 -8.68
CA HIS A 7 9.05 2.17 -8.41
C HIS A 7 7.98 1.14 -8.17
N TYR A 8 7.75 0.82 -6.89
CA TYR A 8 6.53 0.13 -6.51
C TYR A 8 5.40 1.11 -6.75
N ASP A 9 4.50 0.71 -7.64
CA ASP A 9 3.31 1.49 -7.97
C ASP A 9 2.51 1.77 -6.69
N THR A 10 1.80 2.90 -6.65
CA THR A 10 1.00 3.24 -5.47
C THR A 10 -0.05 2.17 -5.24
N ASP A 11 -0.64 1.66 -6.32
CA ASP A 11 -1.60 0.55 -6.29
C ASP A 11 -0.98 -0.72 -5.69
N TYR A 12 0.24 -1.06 -6.10
CA TYR A 12 0.98 -2.21 -5.55
C TYR A 12 1.20 -2.08 -4.04
N LYS A 13 1.55 -0.89 -3.56
CA LYS A 13 1.73 -0.65 -2.12
C LYS A 13 0.41 -0.74 -1.35
N VAL A 14 -0.69 -0.24 -1.91
CA VAL A 14 -2.03 -0.33 -1.30
C VAL A 14 -2.48 -1.78 -1.20
N GLN A 15 -2.35 -2.55 -2.29
CA GLN A 15 -2.65 -3.99 -2.30
C GLN A 15 -1.80 -4.74 -1.26
N SER A 16 -0.50 -4.41 -1.20
CA SER A 16 0.41 -5.03 -0.24
C SER A 16 -0.01 -4.77 1.21
N VAL A 17 -0.40 -3.52 1.53
CA VAL A 17 -0.89 -3.15 2.86
C VAL A 17 -2.21 -3.84 3.19
N ASN A 18 -3.12 -3.98 2.23
CA ASN A 18 -4.38 -4.70 2.43
C ASN A 18 -4.14 -6.19 2.69
N LEU A 19 -3.29 -6.83 1.88
CA LEU A 19 -2.90 -8.23 2.07
C LEU A 19 -2.28 -8.43 3.47
N ALA A 20 -1.42 -7.51 3.92
CA ALA A 20 -0.83 -7.55 5.25
C ALA A 20 -1.86 -7.47 6.39
N LYS A 21 -2.99 -6.78 6.18
CA LYS A 21 -4.10 -6.73 7.15
C LYS A 21 -4.92 -8.01 7.17
N GLU A 22 -5.06 -8.68 6.02
CA GLU A 22 -5.87 -9.90 5.88
C GLU A 22 -5.12 -11.15 6.36
N ILE A 23 -3.87 -11.36 5.92
CA ILE A 23 -3.09 -12.58 6.21
C ILE A 23 -1.95 -12.35 7.21
N GLY A 24 -1.71 -11.10 7.60
CA GLY A 24 -0.64 -10.70 8.49
C GLY A 24 0.66 -10.35 7.76
N LEU A 25 1.45 -9.45 8.37
CA LEU A 25 2.69 -8.89 7.82
C LEU A 25 3.66 -9.96 7.29
N SER A 26 3.96 -10.98 8.10
CA SER A 26 4.98 -11.98 7.76
C SER A 26 4.59 -12.86 6.57
N LYS A 27 3.30 -13.22 6.46
CA LYS A 27 2.79 -13.99 5.32
C LYS A 27 2.74 -13.13 4.07
N ALA A 28 2.16 -11.92 4.17
CA ALA A 28 2.09 -10.98 3.05
C ALA A 28 3.47 -10.62 2.50
N ALA A 29 4.45 -10.35 3.37
CA ALA A 29 5.82 -10.08 2.95
C ALA A 29 6.43 -11.25 2.16
N ARG A 30 6.16 -12.50 2.57
CA ARG A 30 6.66 -13.70 1.90
C ARG A 30 5.99 -13.91 0.54
N GLU A 31 4.68 -13.73 0.45
CA GLU A 31 3.91 -13.83 -0.80
C GLU A 31 4.32 -12.75 -1.82
N LEU A 32 4.55 -11.53 -1.35
CA LEU A 32 4.94 -10.38 -2.17
C LEU A 32 6.44 -10.38 -2.52
N GLY A 33 7.24 -11.26 -1.92
CA GLY A 33 8.70 -11.28 -2.09
C GLY A 33 9.40 -10.00 -1.61
N ILE A 34 8.80 -9.25 -0.70
CA ILE A 34 9.37 -8.02 -0.13
C ILE A 34 9.80 -8.22 1.31
N ALA A 35 10.71 -7.38 1.79
CA ALA A 35 11.09 -7.43 3.20
C ALA A 35 9.90 -7.02 4.08
N PRO A 36 9.66 -7.70 5.22
CA PRO A 36 8.59 -7.33 6.15
C PRO A 36 8.80 -5.92 6.73
N SER A 37 10.04 -5.45 6.81
CA SER A 37 10.37 -4.06 7.18
C SER A 37 9.86 -3.04 6.16
N THR A 38 9.93 -3.35 4.86
CA THR A 38 9.38 -2.52 3.78
C THR A 38 7.86 -2.44 3.88
N LEU A 39 7.20 -3.59 4.05
CA LEU A 39 5.75 -3.67 4.21
C LEU A 39 5.27 -2.94 5.46
N ASN A 40 6.01 -3.05 6.57
CA ASN A 40 5.71 -2.32 7.80
C ASN A 40 5.88 -0.81 7.62
N GLY A 41 6.90 -0.38 6.87
CA GLY A 41 7.06 1.03 6.48
C GLY A 41 5.86 1.53 5.66
N TRP A 42 5.31 0.68 4.79
CA TRP A 42 4.12 1.00 4.03
C TRP A 42 2.88 1.14 4.92
N ILE A 43 2.61 0.15 5.78
CA ILE A 43 1.50 0.22 6.73
C ILE A 43 1.57 1.49 7.61
N LYS A 44 2.76 1.84 8.09
CA LYS A 44 2.99 3.08 8.86
C LYS A 44 2.68 4.32 8.02
N ALA A 45 3.22 4.42 6.81
CA ALA A 45 2.95 5.56 5.95
C ALA A 45 1.47 5.64 5.52
N THR A 46 0.76 4.51 5.39
CA THR A 46 -0.70 4.50 5.17
C THR A 46 -1.43 5.06 6.40
N ARG A 47 -1.02 4.67 7.61
CA ARG A 47 -1.59 5.19 8.86
C ARG A 47 -1.33 6.68 9.06
N GLU A 48 -0.21 7.17 8.54
CA GLU A 48 0.16 8.60 8.55
C GLU A 48 -0.43 9.39 7.38
N GLY A 49 -1.20 8.75 6.49
CA GLY A 49 -1.77 9.39 5.29
C GLY A 49 -0.70 9.79 4.24
N ARG A 50 0.55 9.33 4.41
CA ARG A 50 1.69 9.66 3.54
C ARG A 50 1.88 8.69 2.38
N LEU A 51 1.31 7.50 2.47
CA LEU A 51 1.54 6.47 1.45
C LEU A 51 0.71 6.69 0.20
N ILE A 52 -0.52 7.19 0.37
CA ILE A 52 -1.46 7.49 -0.70
C ILE A 52 -1.31 8.97 -1.04
N SER A 53 -0.12 9.36 -1.51
CA SER A 53 0.08 10.69 -2.10
C SER A 53 -0.27 10.61 -3.57
N THR A 54 -1.53 10.26 -3.87
CA THR A 54 -2.17 10.61 -5.15
C THR A 54 -2.89 11.94 -4.92
N PRO A 55 -2.72 12.97 -5.76
CA PRO A 55 -3.58 14.15 -5.73
C PRO A 55 -5.03 13.85 -6.15
N ASP A 56 -5.38 12.60 -6.44
CA ASP A 56 -6.75 12.15 -6.65
C ASP A 56 -7.26 11.45 -5.38
N SER A 57 -7.74 12.26 -4.45
CA SER A 57 -8.57 11.82 -3.32
C SER A 57 -9.92 11.35 -3.85
N GLN A 58 -9.99 10.19 -4.49
CA GLN A 58 -11.25 9.47 -4.62
C GLN A 58 -11.30 8.36 -3.58
N THR A 59 -11.69 8.77 -2.37
CA THR A 59 -12.24 7.88 -1.36
C THR A 59 -13.38 7.09 -1.99
N PRO A 60 -13.37 5.74 -2.06
CA PRO A 60 -14.48 4.98 -2.64
C PRO A 60 -15.74 4.96 -1.75
N ASN A 61 -15.81 5.75 -0.67
CA ASN A 61 -16.97 5.78 0.20
C ASN A 61 -18.16 6.57 -0.38
N GLU A 62 -18.05 7.12 -1.60
CA GLU A 62 -19.16 7.76 -2.34
C GLU A 62 -19.60 6.99 -3.59
N ALA A 63 -19.34 5.68 -3.69
CA ALA A 63 -19.87 4.86 -4.78
C ALA A 63 -21.17 4.09 -4.40
N MET A 64 -21.83 4.43 -3.29
CA MET A 64 -22.98 3.69 -2.75
C MET A 64 -24.26 4.51 -2.56
N SER A 65 -24.39 5.62 -3.27
CA SER A 65 -25.66 6.37 -3.35
C SER A 65 -25.99 6.72 -4.80
N LEU A 66 -26.30 5.71 -5.61
CA LEU A 66 -27.16 5.92 -6.77
C LEU A 66 -28.59 5.65 -6.32
N ALA A 67 -29.30 6.73 -5.99
CA ALA A 67 -30.76 6.74 -5.84
C ALA A 67 -31.42 6.65 -7.23
#